data_AF-A0A7J8M8G9-F1
#
_entry.id   AF-A0A7J8M8G9-F1
#
_cell.length_a   1.000
_cell.length_b   1.000
_cell.length_c   1.000
_cell.angle_alpha   90.00
_cell.angle_beta   90.00
_cell.angle_gamma   90.00
#
_symmetry.space_group_name_H-M   'P 1'
#
loop_
_entity.id
_entity.type
_entity.pdbx_description
1 polymer ?
#
loop_
_entity_poly.entity_id
_entity_poly.type
_entity_poly.pdbx_seq_one_letter_code
_entity_poly.pdbx_strand_id
1 'polypeptide(L)'
;MYFDSYRSFKTLIVPIFIDRSESIHNILNQLSRFAKDMKVLLVDKVYVVNVFGYIAYNFVIGAYSYWGPKAGYNIYHMKSADMLFGGVTIVCGILGTISGGFILDRMGATISNAFILLSGATFLGAISCFSAFCLRSLYGFIVLFAVGELLVFATQAPVNYVCLHCVRPSLRPLSMAISTVSIHIFGDVPSSPLVGILQDHINNWRDTALILTSILFLAAGIWFIG
;
A
#
# COMPACT_ATOMS: atom_id res chain seq x y z
N MET A 1 54.73 -25.25 34.80
CA MET A 1 54.10 -23.95 34.45
C MET A 1 53.40 -23.92 33.08
N TYR A 2 53.63 -24.88 32.16
CA TYR A 2 52.99 -24.87 30.82
C TYR A 2 51.65 -25.62 30.68
N PHE A 3 51.24 -26.40 31.69
CA PHE A 3 50.03 -27.25 31.60
C PHE A 3 48.71 -26.56 32.01
N ASP A 4 48.76 -25.50 32.83
CA ASP A 4 47.54 -24.80 33.29
C ASP A 4 46.95 -23.84 32.24
N SER A 5 47.79 -23.27 31.36
CA SER A 5 47.33 -22.34 30.32
C SER A 5 46.47 -23.04 29.24
N TYR A 6 46.81 -24.29 28.89
CA TYR A 6 46.06 -25.09 27.91
C TYR A 6 44.68 -25.56 28.43
N ARG A 7 44.57 -25.79 29.74
CA ARG A 7 43.31 -26.21 30.38
C ARG A 7 42.33 -25.03 30.46
N SER A 8 42.82 -23.85 30.85
CA SER A 8 42.04 -22.61 30.89
C SER A 8 41.52 -22.19 29.50
N PHE A 9 42.31 -22.36 28.44
CA PHE A 9 41.92 -22.01 27.06
C PHE A 9 40.79 -22.91 26.51
N LYS A 10 40.80 -24.22 26.80
CA LYS A 10 39.70 -25.14 26.44
C LYS A 10 38.42 -24.87 27.23
N THR A 11 38.52 -24.46 28.50
CA THR A 11 37.36 -24.19 29.36
C THR A 11 36.61 -22.92 28.96
N LEU A 12 37.27 -21.94 28.33
CA LEU A 12 36.64 -20.72 27.82
C LEU A 12 36.12 -20.86 26.38
N ILE A 13 36.84 -21.57 25.51
CA ILE A 13 36.50 -21.63 24.08
C ILE A 13 35.35 -22.58 23.79
N VAL A 14 35.29 -23.75 24.45
CA VAL A 14 34.20 -24.72 24.24
C VAL A 14 32.81 -24.14 24.54
N PRO A 15 32.57 -23.46 25.68
CA PRO A 15 31.26 -22.83 25.93
C PRO A 15 30.95 -21.67 24.97
N ILE A 16 31.94 -20.88 24.53
CA ILE A 16 31.73 -19.81 23.52
C ILE A 16 31.31 -20.41 22.16
N PHE A 17 31.90 -21.53 21.75
CA PHE A 17 31.53 -22.22 20.51
C PHE A 17 30.16 -22.90 20.62
N ILE A 18 29.80 -23.46 21.79
CA ILE A 18 28.49 -24.06 22.03
C ILE A 18 27.40 -23.00 22.03
N ASP A 19 27.58 -21.88 22.76
CA ASP A 19 26.67 -20.73 22.80
C ASP A 19 26.46 -20.11 21.40
N ARG A 20 27.55 -20.01 20.62
CA ARG A 20 27.47 -19.58 19.23
C ARG A 20 26.71 -20.59 18.35
N SER A 21 26.87 -21.90 18.58
CA SER A 21 26.15 -22.92 17.79
C SER A 21 24.67 -23.00 18.13
N GLU A 22 24.30 -22.86 19.42
CA GLU A 22 22.91 -22.75 19.87
C GLU A 22 22.27 -21.46 19.35
N SER A 23 22.99 -20.33 19.36
CA SER A 23 22.53 -19.07 18.79
C SER A 23 22.27 -19.17 17.28
N ILE A 24 23.19 -19.75 16.51
CA ILE A 24 22.99 -19.99 15.07
C ILE A 24 21.81 -20.93 14.82
N HIS A 25 21.69 -22.01 15.60
CA HIS A 25 20.57 -22.95 15.49
C HIS A 25 19.22 -22.26 15.77
N ASN A 26 19.17 -21.40 16.79
CA ASN A 26 18.00 -20.60 17.12
C ASN A 26 17.64 -19.63 15.98
N ILE A 27 18.61 -18.92 15.41
CA ILE A 27 18.40 -18.03 14.26
C ILE A 27 17.84 -18.81 13.07
N LEU A 28 18.45 -19.94 12.70
CA LEU A 28 17.99 -20.77 11.59
C LEU A 28 16.57 -21.29 11.81
N ASN A 29 16.23 -21.68 13.04
CA ASN A 29 14.87 -22.09 13.40
C ASN A 29 13.87 -20.94 13.26
N GLN A 30 14.22 -19.72 13.68
CA GLN A 30 13.37 -18.54 13.50
C GLN A 30 13.19 -18.20 12.02
N LEU A 31 14.26 -18.23 11.23
CA LEU A 31 14.19 -18.03 9.78
C LEU A 31 13.33 -19.10 9.08
N SER A 32 13.43 -20.36 9.51
CA SER A 32 12.60 -21.45 8.99
C SER A 32 11.12 -21.25 9.33
N ARG A 33 10.80 -20.82 10.55
CA ARG A 33 9.42 -20.49 10.96
C ARG A 33 8.88 -19.32 10.15
N PHE A 34 9.66 -18.24 10.04
CA PHE A 34 9.32 -17.09 9.22
C PHE A 34 9.07 -17.47 7.77
N ALA A 35 9.94 -18.28 7.15
CA ALA A 35 9.76 -18.72 5.77
C ALA A 35 8.48 -19.55 5.58
N LYS A 36 8.11 -20.37 6.58
CA LYS A 36 6.84 -21.12 6.57
C LYS A 36 5.65 -20.18 6.66
N ASP A 37 5.69 -19.21 7.57
CA ASP A 37 4.62 -18.23 7.75
C ASP A 37 4.45 -17.34 6.50
N MET A 38 5.56 -16.92 5.89
CA MET A 38 5.57 -16.22 4.60
C MET A 38 4.93 -17.05 3.49
N LYS A 39 5.26 -18.35 3.41
CA LYS A 39 4.65 -19.24 2.43
C LYS A 39 3.14 -19.37 2.64
N VAL A 40 2.67 -19.39 3.88
CA VAL A 40 1.23 -19.42 4.18
C VAL A 40 0.54 -18.18 3.62
N LEU A 41 1.12 -16.98 3.82
CA LEU A 41 0.57 -15.73 3.29
C LEU A 41 0.56 -15.70 1.76
N LEU A 42 1.68 -16.04 1.13
CA LEU A 42 1.84 -15.95 -0.34
C LEU A 42 1.04 -16.98 -1.13
N VAL A 43 0.51 -18.02 -0.48
CA VAL A 43 -0.37 -19.03 -1.10
C VAL A 43 -1.85 -18.74 -0.81
N ASP A 44 -2.14 -17.91 0.19
CA ASP A 44 -3.51 -17.50 0.50
C ASP A 44 -4.05 -16.54 -0.57
N LYS A 45 -5.03 -17.00 -1.34
CA LYS A 45 -5.56 -16.25 -2.49
C LYS A 45 -6.20 -14.93 -2.06
N VAL A 46 -6.91 -14.91 -0.93
CA VAL A 46 -7.58 -13.71 -0.41
C VAL A 46 -6.54 -12.66 -0.06
N TYR A 47 -5.50 -13.04 0.67
CA TYR A 47 -4.39 -12.16 1.02
C TYR A 47 -3.68 -11.63 -0.22
N VAL A 48 -3.33 -12.50 -1.16
CA VAL A 48 -2.60 -12.14 -2.38
C VAL A 48 -3.40 -11.17 -3.25
N VAL A 49 -4.69 -11.44 -3.48
CA VAL A 49 -5.57 -10.53 -4.24
C VAL A 49 -5.68 -9.18 -3.54
N ASN A 50 -5.86 -9.17 -2.22
CA ASN A 50 -5.93 -7.94 -1.44
C ASN A 50 -4.66 -7.09 -1.57
N VAL A 51 -3.48 -7.71 -1.44
CA VAL A 51 -2.18 -7.02 -1.56
C VAL A 51 -1.92 -6.54 -2.98
N PHE A 52 -2.24 -7.32 -4.02
CA PHE A 52 -2.04 -6.85 -5.41
C PHE A 52 -2.93 -5.65 -5.75
N GLY A 53 -4.20 -5.67 -5.33
CA GLY A 53 -5.08 -4.50 -5.48
C GLY A 53 -4.51 -3.29 -4.74
N TYR A 54 -3.97 -3.52 -3.54
CA TYR A 54 -3.39 -2.45 -2.73
C TYR A 54 -2.07 -1.89 -3.27
N ILE A 55 -1.25 -2.70 -3.94
CA ILE A 55 -0.06 -2.25 -4.67
C ILE A 55 -0.47 -1.34 -5.83
N ALA A 56 -1.42 -1.78 -6.67
CA ALA A 56 -1.88 -0.99 -7.81
C ALA A 56 -2.52 0.33 -7.35
N TYR A 57 -3.30 0.29 -6.27
CA TYR A 57 -3.83 1.47 -5.60
C TYR A 57 -2.71 2.42 -5.15
N ASN A 58 -1.74 1.95 -4.36
CA ASN A 58 -0.68 2.80 -3.81
C ASN A 58 0.28 3.32 -4.87
N PHE A 59 0.43 2.62 -6.00
CA PHE A 59 1.15 3.14 -7.16
C PHE A 59 0.57 4.51 -7.58
N VAL A 60 -0.76 4.62 -7.68
CA VAL A 60 -1.44 5.86 -8.05
C VAL A 60 -1.31 6.90 -6.95
N ILE A 61 -1.58 6.54 -5.69
CA ILE A 61 -1.54 7.49 -4.57
C ILE A 61 -0.13 8.06 -4.37
N GLY A 62 0.91 7.23 -4.45
CA GLY A 62 2.30 7.67 -4.35
C GLY A 62 2.66 8.67 -5.45
N ALA A 63 2.29 8.38 -6.69
CA ALA A 63 2.55 9.28 -7.80
C ALA A 63 1.70 10.56 -7.75
N TYR A 64 0.45 10.51 -7.26
CA TYR A 64 -0.35 11.71 -6.96
C TYR A 64 0.30 12.56 -5.89
N SER A 65 0.81 11.97 -4.81
CA SER A 65 1.46 12.71 -3.73
C SER A 65 2.69 13.48 -4.23
N TYR A 66 3.44 12.93 -5.18
CA TYR A 66 4.66 13.56 -5.69
C TYR A 66 4.39 14.50 -6.88
N TRP A 67 3.66 14.02 -7.89
CA TRP A 67 3.43 14.75 -9.15
C TRP A 67 2.11 15.51 -9.21
N GLY A 68 1.14 15.21 -8.34
CA GLY A 68 -0.19 15.83 -8.34
C GLY A 68 -0.14 17.36 -8.33
N PRO A 69 0.61 18.01 -7.41
CA PRO A 69 0.75 19.45 -7.42
C PRO A 69 1.35 20.01 -8.71
N LYS A 70 2.37 19.33 -9.26
CA LYS A 70 3.01 19.73 -10.52
C LYS A 70 2.05 19.61 -11.70
N ALA A 71 1.30 18.51 -11.79
CA ALA A 71 0.26 18.33 -12.78
C ALA A 71 -0.84 19.40 -12.64
N GLY A 72 -1.29 19.67 -11.41
CA GLY A 72 -2.26 20.71 -11.10
C GLY A 72 -1.82 22.11 -11.54
N TYR A 73 -0.56 22.46 -11.27
CA TYR A 73 0.03 23.72 -11.73
C TYR A 73 0.06 23.82 -13.26
N ASN A 74 0.52 22.78 -13.96
CA ASN A 74 0.67 22.82 -15.41
C ASN A 74 -0.67 22.74 -16.16
N ILE A 75 -1.66 22.04 -15.62
CA ILE A 75 -2.96 21.83 -16.28
C ILE A 75 -3.92 23.00 -16.00
N TYR A 76 -3.90 23.55 -14.78
CA TYR A 76 -4.92 24.49 -14.31
C TYR A 76 -4.35 25.84 -13.83
N HIS A 77 -3.03 26.06 -13.93
CA HIS A 77 -2.36 27.28 -13.48
C HIS A 77 -2.61 27.63 -12.00
N MET A 78 -2.69 26.60 -11.15
CA MET A 78 -2.92 26.76 -9.71
C MET A 78 -1.73 27.45 -9.03
N LYS A 79 -1.96 28.62 -8.40
CA LYS A 79 -0.90 29.38 -7.71
C LYS A 79 -0.33 28.69 -6.46
N SER A 80 -1.12 27.87 -5.78
CA SER A 80 -0.74 27.17 -4.54
C SER A 80 -1.13 25.69 -4.62
N ALA A 81 -0.68 25.02 -5.68
CA ALA A 81 -1.07 23.65 -5.99
C ALA A 81 -0.74 22.68 -4.83
N ASP A 82 0.43 22.80 -4.20
CA ASP A 82 0.85 21.92 -3.10
C ASP A 82 -0.10 22.02 -1.89
N MET A 83 -0.47 23.26 -1.52
CA MET A 83 -1.36 23.50 -0.38
C MET A 83 -2.79 23.00 -0.66
N LEU A 84 -3.27 23.18 -1.89
CA LEU A 84 -4.61 22.72 -2.28
C LEU A 84 -4.66 21.19 -2.34
N PHE A 85 -3.73 20.56 -3.05
CA PHE A 85 -3.68 19.10 -3.15
C PHE A 85 -3.49 18.47 -1.78
N GLY A 86 -2.49 18.94 -1.01
CA GLY A 86 -2.25 18.44 0.34
C GLY A 86 -3.45 18.66 1.28
N GLY A 87 -4.09 19.83 1.21
CA GLY A 87 -5.28 20.13 2.01
C GLY A 87 -6.46 19.23 1.68
N VAL A 88 -6.75 19.03 0.39
CA VAL A 88 -7.80 18.09 -0.07
C VAL A 88 -7.47 16.67 0.40
N THR A 89 -6.25 16.20 0.16
CA THR A 89 -5.82 14.84 0.53
C THR A 89 -5.87 14.60 2.05
N ILE A 90 -5.50 15.56 2.90
CA ILE A 90 -5.61 15.39 4.36
C ILE A 90 -7.07 15.25 4.78
N VAL A 91 -7.94 16.15 4.31
CA VAL A 91 -9.37 16.13 4.67
C VAL A 91 -10.03 14.85 4.15
N CYS A 92 -9.80 14.52 2.88
CA CYS A 92 -10.37 13.34 2.25
C CYS A 92 -9.79 12.05 2.83
N GLY A 93 -8.50 12.04 3.19
CA GLY A 93 -7.82 10.91 3.82
C GLY A 93 -8.44 10.54 5.16
N ILE A 94 -8.64 11.53 6.04
CA ILE A 94 -9.26 11.33 7.35
C ILE A 94 -10.72 10.90 7.20
N LEU A 95 -11.51 11.68 6.47
CA LEU A 95 -12.95 11.43 6.35
C LEU A 95 -13.25 10.15 5.57
N GLY A 96 -12.52 9.92 4.48
CA GLY A 96 -12.60 8.71 3.66
C GLY A 96 -12.32 7.47 4.51
N THR A 97 -11.17 7.42 5.19
CA THR A 97 -10.78 6.26 6.01
C THR A 97 -11.82 5.92 7.08
N ILE A 98 -12.31 6.93 7.82
CA ILE A 98 -13.34 6.74 8.85
C ILE A 98 -14.65 6.25 8.21
N SER A 99 -15.08 6.87 7.11
CA SER A 99 -16.31 6.49 6.42
C SER A 99 -16.24 5.07 5.87
N GLY A 100 -15.10 4.63 5.35
CA GLY A 100 -14.88 3.28 4.87
C GLY A 100 -15.05 2.21 5.95
N GLY A 101 -14.47 2.45 7.13
CA GLY A 101 -14.64 1.56 8.28
C GLY A 101 -16.09 1.50 8.74
N PHE A 102 -16.73 2.66 8.87
CA PHE A 102 -18.13 2.74 9.28
C PHE A 102 -19.10 2.08 8.28
N ILE A 103 -18.87 2.24 6.98
CA ILE A 103 -19.66 1.59 5.93
C ILE A 103 -19.46 0.08 6.00
N LEU A 104 -18.22 -0.40 6.17
CA LEU A 104 -17.95 -1.84 6.31
C LEU A 104 -18.67 -2.43 7.53
N ASP A 105 -18.63 -1.74 8.67
CA ASP A 105 -19.34 -2.18 9.88
C ASP A 105 -20.86 -2.22 9.66
N ARG A 106 -21.41 -1.22 8.96
CA ARG A 106 -22.84 -1.14 8.58
C ARG A 106 -23.27 -2.24 7.62
N MET A 107 -22.41 -2.64 6.69
CA MET A 107 -22.65 -3.75 5.78
C MET A 107 -22.54 -5.12 6.48
N GLY A 108 -22.02 -5.15 7.71
CA GLY A 108 -21.57 -6.35 8.38
C GLY A 108 -20.14 -6.68 7.94
N ALA A 109 -19.18 -6.49 8.86
CA ALA A 109 -17.77 -6.66 8.56
C ALA A 109 -17.45 -8.15 8.26
N THR A 110 -17.36 -8.46 6.97
CA THR A 110 -16.93 -9.76 6.43
C THR A 110 -15.92 -9.53 5.31
N ILE A 111 -15.10 -10.54 4.98
CA ILE A 111 -14.12 -10.44 3.90
C ILE A 111 -14.79 -10.11 2.56
N SER A 112 -15.92 -10.76 2.25
CA SER A 112 -16.66 -10.51 1.01
C SER A 112 -17.19 -9.07 0.94
N ASN A 113 -17.79 -8.56 2.02
CA ASN A 113 -18.26 -7.18 2.07
C ASN A 113 -17.11 -6.17 1.98
N ALA A 114 -15.94 -6.51 2.54
CA ALA A 114 -14.74 -5.69 2.40
C ALA A 114 -14.30 -5.62 0.93
N PHE A 115 -14.27 -6.72 0.18
CA PHE A 115 -13.95 -6.68 -1.25
C PHE A 115 -14.99 -5.95 -2.10
N ILE A 116 -16.29 -6.10 -1.79
CA ILE A 116 -17.35 -5.32 -2.44
C ILE A 116 -17.10 -3.83 -2.25
N LEU A 117 -16.78 -3.41 -1.03
CA LEU A 117 -16.50 -2.01 -0.73
C LEU A 117 -15.18 -1.54 -1.37
N LEU A 118 -14.12 -2.34 -1.31
CA LEU A 118 -12.83 -2.05 -1.96
C LEU A 118 -13.01 -1.84 -3.47
N SER A 119 -13.65 -2.79 -4.15
CA SER A 119 -13.85 -2.71 -5.60
C SER A 119 -14.77 -1.54 -5.97
N GLY A 120 -15.94 -1.43 -5.31
CA GLY A 120 -16.93 -0.40 -5.61
C GLY A 120 -16.42 1.02 -5.34
N ALA A 121 -15.82 1.26 -4.17
CA ALA A 121 -15.31 2.58 -3.81
C ALA A 121 -14.16 2.99 -4.73
N THR A 122 -13.23 2.07 -5.04
CA THR A 122 -12.12 2.35 -5.95
C THR A 122 -12.59 2.60 -7.37
N PHE A 123 -13.57 1.84 -7.87
CA PHE A 123 -14.10 2.05 -9.22
C PHE A 123 -14.78 3.41 -9.36
N LEU A 124 -15.67 3.77 -8.42
CA LEU A 124 -16.34 5.07 -8.41
C LEU A 124 -15.35 6.22 -8.18
N GLY A 125 -14.37 6.01 -7.30
CA GLY A 125 -13.28 6.94 -7.06
C GLY A 125 -12.44 7.17 -8.33
N ALA A 126 -12.11 6.11 -9.05
CA ALA A 126 -11.40 6.16 -10.33
C ALA A 126 -12.19 6.96 -11.38
N ILE A 127 -13.50 6.72 -11.52
CA ILE A 127 -14.37 7.49 -12.42
C ILE A 127 -14.30 8.98 -12.06
N SER A 128 -14.40 9.31 -10.78
CA SER A 128 -14.40 10.70 -10.31
C SER A 128 -13.06 11.39 -10.55
N CYS A 129 -11.94 10.76 -10.17
CA CYS A 129 -10.59 11.29 -10.40
C CYS A 129 -10.28 11.42 -11.91
N PHE A 130 -10.61 10.40 -12.70
CA PHE A 130 -10.39 10.44 -14.15
C PHE A 130 -11.20 11.56 -14.79
N SER A 131 -12.48 11.68 -14.42
CA SER A 131 -13.35 12.76 -14.88
C SER A 131 -12.83 14.13 -14.44
N ALA A 132 -12.28 14.25 -13.23
CA ALA A 132 -11.65 15.48 -12.76
C ALA A 132 -10.54 15.93 -13.72
N PHE A 133 -9.63 15.03 -14.10
CA PHE A 133 -8.55 15.31 -15.05
C PHE A 133 -9.01 15.52 -16.50
N CYS A 134 -10.27 15.22 -16.85
CA CYS A 134 -10.87 15.59 -18.13
C CYS A 134 -11.42 17.02 -18.16
N LEU A 135 -11.73 17.61 -17.00
CA LEU A 135 -12.31 18.95 -16.94
C LEU A 135 -11.27 20.03 -17.23
N ARG A 136 -11.71 21.12 -17.87
CA ARG A 136 -10.88 22.33 -18.04
C ARG A 136 -11.00 23.30 -16.87
N SER A 137 -12.11 23.25 -16.15
CA SER A 137 -12.39 24.12 -15.01
C SER A 137 -11.65 23.64 -13.76
N LEU A 138 -10.89 24.55 -13.14
CA LEU A 138 -10.22 24.30 -11.86
C LEU A 138 -11.22 23.90 -10.76
N TYR A 139 -12.33 24.63 -10.63
CA TYR A 139 -13.34 24.33 -9.61
C TYR A 139 -13.98 22.97 -9.82
N GLY A 140 -14.26 22.62 -11.08
CA GLY A 140 -14.79 21.30 -11.43
C GLY A 140 -13.80 20.18 -11.12
N PHE A 141 -12.52 20.39 -11.42
CA PHE A 141 -11.43 19.48 -11.03
C PHE A 141 -11.41 19.27 -9.52
N ILE A 142 -11.38 20.35 -8.72
CA ILE A 142 -11.27 20.25 -7.25
C ILE A 142 -12.44 19.44 -6.67
N VAL A 143 -13.67 19.71 -7.10
CA VAL A 143 -14.87 19.03 -6.58
C VAL A 143 -14.82 17.53 -6.92
N LEU A 144 -14.60 17.17 -8.18
CA LEU A 144 -14.56 15.76 -8.58
C LEU A 144 -13.34 15.03 -8.03
N PHE A 145 -12.19 15.70 -7.94
CA PHE A 145 -10.99 15.13 -7.35
C PHE A 145 -11.19 14.88 -5.85
N ALA A 146 -11.80 15.81 -5.11
CA ALA A 146 -12.11 15.59 -3.69
C ALA A 146 -13.11 14.44 -3.47
N VAL A 147 -14.15 14.33 -4.30
CA VAL A 147 -15.08 13.18 -4.26
C VAL A 147 -14.34 11.87 -4.57
N GLY A 148 -13.45 11.89 -5.56
CA GLY A 148 -12.63 10.75 -5.92
C GLY A 148 -11.69 10.31 -4.80
N GLU A 149 -10.94 11.26 -4.23
CA GLU A 149 -10.05 11.04 -3.08
C GLU A 149 -10.83 10.50 -1.87
N LEU A 150 -12.00 11.03 -1.54
CA LEU A 150 -12.84 10.52 -0.45
C LEU A 150 -13.18 9.03 -0.64
N LEU A 151 -13.59 8.64 -1.85
CA LEU A 151 -13.94 7.25 -2.19
C LEU A 151 -12.71 6.35 -2.19
N VAL A 152 -11.60 6.82 -2.76
CA VAL A 152 -10.31 6.14 -2.81
C VAL A 152 -9.79 5.90 -1.39
N PHE A 153 -9.85 6.88 -0.49
CA PHE A 153 -9.45 6.70 0.91
C PHE A 153 -10.45 5.90 1.75
N ALA A 154 -11.69 5.72 1.32
CA ALA A 154 -12.62 4.79 1.98
C ALA A 154 -12.16 3.32 1.92
N THR A 155 -11.17 2.99 1.08
CA THR A 155 -10.56 1.65 0.99
C THR A 155 -9.63 1.31 2.16
N GLN A 156 -9.15 2.31 2.91
CA GLN A 156 -8.09 2.16 3.91
C GLN A 156 -8.47 1.24 5.08
N ALA A 157 -9.68 1.35 5.61
CA ALA A 157 -10.14 0.45 6.66
C ALA A 157 -10.44 -0.97 6.12
N PRO A 158 -11.19 -1.14 5.01
CA PRO A 158 -11.45 -2.45 4.40
C PRO A 158 -10.21 -3.25 4.01
N VAL A 159 -9.20 -2.63 3.40
CA VAL A 159 -7.98 -3.35 2.97
C VAL A 159 -7.23 -3.94 4.16
N ASN A 160 -7.14 -3.17 5.25
CA ASN A 160 -6.53 -3.59 6.51
C ASN A 160 -7.38 -4.64 7.24
N TYR A 161 -8.70 -4.51 7.17
CA TYR A 161 -9.63 -5.52 7.69
C TYR A 161 -9.37 -6.88 7.03
N VAL A 162 -9.24 -6.93 5.70
CA VAL A 162 -8.95 -8.18 4.98
C VAL A 162 -7.60 -8.76 5.42
N CYS A 163 -6.52 -7.96 5.47
CA CYS A 163 -5.20 -8.41 5.94
C CYS A 163 -5.24 -9.04 7.35
N LEU A 164 -6.08 -8.52 8.24
CA LEU A 164 -6.20 -9.02 9.62
C LEU A 164 -7.12 -10.24 9.75
N HIS A 165 -8.11 -10.39 8.87
CA HIS A 165 -9.17 -11.40 9.01
C HIS A 165 -9.05 -12.59 8.04
N CYS A 166 -8.23 -12.49 6.98
CA CYS A 166 -7.95 -13.63 6.10
C CYS A 166 -6.89 -14.60 6.67
N VAL A 167 -6.22 -14.22 7.76
CA VAL A 167 -5.16 -15.02 8.39
C VAL A 167 -5.51 -15.41 9.83
N ARG A 168 -4.83 -16.44 10.34
CA ARG A 168 -4.92 -16.81 11.76
C ARG A 168 -4.37 -15.70 12.66
N PRO A 169 -4.87 -15.55 13.91
CA PRO A 169 -4.47 -14.44 14.80
C PRO A 169 -2.96 -14.27 14.99
N SER A 170 -2.20 -15.37 15.04
CA SER A 170 -0.73 -15.34 15.19
C SER A 170 0.01 -14.74 14.00
N LEU A 171 -0.60 -14.73 12.80
CA LEU A 171 -0.01 -14.22 11.56
C LEU A 171 -0.43 -12.78 11.24
N ARG A 172 -1.36 -12.18 11.99
CA ARG A 172 -1.87 -10.82 11.74
C ARG A 172 -0.76 -9.76 11.68
N PRO A 173 0.22 -9.72 12.60
CA PRO A 173 1.29 -8.73 12.52
C PRO A 173 2.15 -8.91 11.27
N LEU A 174 2.45 -10.16 10.90
CA LEU A 174 3.23 -10.47 9.71
C LEU A 174 2.46 -10.10 8.43
N SER A 175 1.18 -10.44 8.35
CA SER A 175 0.29 -10.07 7.25
C SER A 175 0.31 -8.56 6.99
N MET A 176 0.14 -7.75 8.04
CA MET A 176 0.21 -6.29 7.95
C MET A 176 1.60 -5.81 7.52
N ALA A 177 2.67 -6.34 8.12
CA ALA A 177 4.03 -5.93 7.81
C ALA A 177 4.40 -6.22 6.34
N ILE A 178 4.05 -7.41 5.85
CA ILE A 178 4.33 -7.80 4.46
C ILE A 178 3.47 -6.99 3.50
N SER A 179 2.20 -6.74 3.79
CA SER A 179 1.36 -5.85 2.99
C SER A 179 2.00 -4.46 2.86
N THR A 180 2.42 -3.85 3.98
CA THR A 180 3.10 -2.55 3.99
C THR A 180 4.40 -2.57 3.19
N VAL A 181 5.26 -3.56 3.40
CA VAL A 181 6.52 -3.68 2.64
C VAL A 181 6.23 -3.85 1.15
N SER A 182 5.23 -4.65 0.77
CA SER A 182 4.84 -4.87 -0.61
C SER A 182 4.36 -3.58 -1.29
N ILE A 183 3.50 -2.78 -0.66
CA ILE A 183 3.05 -1.51 -1.26
C ILE A 183 4.19 -0.51 -1.41
N HIS A 184 5.19 -0.54 -0.54
CA HIS A 184 6.35 0.34 -0.67
C HIS A 184 7.28 -0.11 -1.80
N ILE A 185 7.62 -1.40 -1.85
CA ILE A 185 8.56 -1.92 -2.85
C ILE A 185 7.96 -1.85 -4.26
N PHE A 186 6.67 -2.14 -4.41
CA PHE A 186 6.03 -2.31 -5.72
C PHE A 186 5.04 -1.21 -6.09
N GLY A 187 4.60 -0.38 -5.13
CA GLY A 187 3.59 0.65 -5.32
C GLY A 187 4.19 2.05 -5.32
N ASP A 188 4.16 2.73 -4.18
CA ASP A 188 4.38 4.18 -4.08
C ASP A 188 5.82 4.65 -4.32
N VAL A 189 6.84 3.92 -3.85
CA VAL A 189 8.25 4.27 -4.08
C VAL A 189 8.63 4.22 -5.56
N PRO A 190 8.38 3.13 -6.30
CA PRO A 190 8.73 3.09 -7.72
C PRO A 190 7.81 3.94 -8.61
N SER A 191 6.61 4.30 -8.17
CA SER A 191 5.65 4.98 -9.05
C SER A 191 6.10 6.38 -9.46
N SER A 192 6.68 7.16 -8.55
CA SER A 192 7.15 8.52 -8.85
C SER A 192 8.19 8.57 -9.98
N PRO A 193 9.32 7.81 -9.92
CA PRO A 193 10.28 7.81 -11.03
C PRO A 193 9.69 7.22 -12.33
N LEU A 194 8.84 6.18 -12.25
CA LEU A 194 8.22 5.59 -13.45
C LEU A 194 7.27 6.58 -14.14
N VAL A 195 6.46 7.31 -13.38
CA VAL A 195 5.58 8.37 -13.91
C VAL A 195 6.40 9.55 -14.42
N GLY A 196 7.55 9.84 -13.83
CA GLY A 196 8.49 10.84 -14.36
C GLY A 196 8.99 10.47 -15.75
N ILE A 197 9.46 9.24 -15.94
CA ILE A 197 9.88 8.73 -17.26
C ILE A 197 8.72 8.78 -18.26
N LEU A 198 7.52 8.35 -17.85
CA LEU A 198 6.32 8.44 -18.69
C LEU A 198 6.03 9.89 -19.12
N GLN A 199 6.12 10.83 -18.17
CA GLN A 199 5.91 12.24 -18.44
C GLN A 199 6.97 12.81 -19.39
N ASP A 200 8.23 12.41 -19.28
CA ASP A 200 9.30 12.87 -20.18
C ASP A 200 9.05 12.43 -21.63
N HIS A 201 8.43 11.26 -21.84
CA HIS A 201 8.07 10.76 -23.16
C HIS A 201 6.79 11.40 -23.73
N ILE A 202 5.76 11.57 -22.91
CA ILE A 202 4.45 12.09 -23.35
C ILE A 202 4.48 13.62 -23.45
N ASN A 203 5.21 14.27 -22.54
CA ASN A 203 5.31 15.72 -22.39
C ASN A 203 3.95 16.44 -22.27
N ASN A 204 2.95 15.76 -21.71
CA ASN A 204 1.61 16.30 -21.46
C ASN A 204 1.09 15.79 -20.11
N TRP A 205 1.03 16.70 -19.13
CA TRP A 205 0.59 16.38 -17.77
C TRP A 205 -0.83 15.84 -17.69
N ARG A 206 -1.73 16.25 -18.59
CA ARG A 206 -3.11 15.76 -18.57
C ARG A 206 -3.17 14.30 -19.00
N ASP A 207 -2.48 13.94 -20.08
CA ASP A 207 -2.46 12.57 -20.58
C ASP A 207 -1.74 11.64 -19.60
N THR A 208 -0.60 12.08 -19.05
CA THR A 208 0.12 11.34 -17.99
C THR A 208 -0.76 11.11 -16.77
N ALA A 209 -1.48 12.13 -16.29
CA ALA A 209 -2.38 12.00 -15.15
C ALA A 209 -3.53 11.02 -15.45
N LEU A 210 -4.11 11.06 -16.65
CA LEU A 210 -5.18 10.14 -17.04
C LEU A 210 -4.69 8.69 -17.13
N ILE A 211 -3.51 8.46 -17.71
CA ILE A 211 -2.89 7.12 -17.78
C ILE A 211 -2.63 6.60 -16.37
N LEU A 212 -2.01 7.41 -15.50
CA LEU A 212 -1.78 7.05 -14.11
C LEU A 212 -3.09 6.71 -13.39
N THR A 213 -4.10 7.58 -13.53
CA THR A 213 -5.42 7.40 -12.88
C THR A 213 -6.11 6.13 -13.33
N SER A 214 -5.90 5.71 -14.59
CA SER A 214 -6.53 4.50 -15.13
C SER A 214 -6.12 3.21 -14.38
N ILE A 215 -4.97 3.21 -13.70
CA ILE A 215 -4.50 2.10 -12.87
C ILE A 215 -5.45 1.84 -11.69
N LEU A 216 -6.22 2.83 -11.23
CA LEU A 216 -7.26 2.60 -10.22
C LEU A 216 -8.37 1.67 -10.72
N PHE A 217 -8.69 1.66 -12.02
CA PHE A 217 -9.62 0.68 -12.58
C PHE A 217 -9.05 -0.74 -12.51
N LEU A 218 -7.74 -0.90 -12.71
CA LEU A 218 -7.05 -2.17 -12.51
C LEU A 218 -7.11 -2.60 -11.04
N ALA A 219 -6.86 -1.69 -10.09
CA ALA A 219 -6.97 -1.98 -8.66
C ALA A 219 -8.39 -2.43 -8.28
N ALA A 220 -9.42 -1.72 -8.76
CA ALA A 220 -10.82 -2.08 -8.57
C ALA A 220 -11.16 -3.46 -9.17
N GLY A 221 -10.63 -3.76 -10.35
CA GLY A 221 -10.79 -5.05 -11.02
C GLY A 221 -10.10 -6.20 -10.28
N ILE A 222 -8.92 -5.96 -9.69
CA ILE A 222 -8.25 -6.96 -8.85
C ILE A 222 -9.09 -7.25 -7.61
N TRP A 223 -9.56 -6.22 -6.91
CA TRP A 223 -10.40 -6.40 -5.72
C TRP A 223 -11.78 -6.99 -6.03
N PHE A 224 -12.28 -6.87 -7.27
CA PHE A 224 -13.51 -7.53 -7.69
C PHE A 224 -13.41 -9.06 -7.71
N ILE A 225 -12.21 -9.61 -7.85
CA ILE A 225 -11.97 -11.07 -7.93
C ILE A 225 -11.98 -11.73 -6.53
N GLY A 226 -11.79 -10.95 -5.46
CA GLY A 226 -11.72 -11.42 -4.08
C GLY A 226 -13.07 -11.65 -3.44
#